data_AF-A0A920RLD5-F1
#
_entry.id   AF-A0A920RLD5-F1
#
_cell.length_a   1.000
_cell.length_b   1.000
_cell.length_c   1.000
_cell.angle_alpha   90.00
_cell.angle_beta   90.00
_cell.angle_gamma   90.00
#
_symmetry.space_group_name_H-M   'P 1'
#
loop_
_entity.id
_entity.type
_entity.pdbx_description
1 polymer ?
#
loop_
_entity_poly.entity_id
_entity_poly.type
_entity_poly.pdbx_seq_one_letter_code
_entity_poly.pdbx_strand_id
1 'polypeptide(L)' 'MCTHPPIIVVATVDNPTDGVSLARALQVAGIHFLEITLRTNAGLEAIHQIRREVSGPVHGGRHFALARRG' A
#
# COMPACT_ATOMS: atom_id res chain seq x y z
N MET A 1 -23.16 8.49 -13.83
CA MET A 1 -22.19 7.39 -13.59
C MET A 1 -22.02 7.22 -12.09
N CYS A 2 -22.32 6.05 -11.51
CA CYS A 2 -22.08 5.78 -10.10
C CYS A 2 -20.57 5.62 -9.86
N THR A 3 -19.92 6.68 -9.36
CA THR A 3 -18.54 6.59 -8.88
C THR A 3 -18.55 5.70 -7.64
N HIS A 4 -18.00 4.49 -7.76
CA HIS A 4 -17.84 3.64 -6.58
C HIS A 4 -16.88 4.34 -5.60
N PRO A 5 -17.18 4.35 -4.30
CA PRO A 5 -16.27 4.92 -3.32
C PRO A 5 -14.92 4.18 -3.36
N PRO A 6 -13.79 4.88 -3.17
CA PRO A 6 -12.48 4.26 -3.24
C PRO A 6 -12.31 3.23 -2.11
N ILE A 7 -11.80 2.04 -2.46
CA ILE A 7 -11.37 1.04 -1.48
C ILE A 7 -9.99 1.43 -0.95
N ILE A 8 -9.86 1.52 0.38
CA ILE A 8 -8.59 1.78 1.07
C ILE A 8 -8.26 0.55 1.91
N VAL A 9 -7.14 -0.11 1.60
CA VAL A 9 -6.67 -1.26 2.38
C VAL A 9 -5.79 -0.76 3.51
N VAL A 10 -6.14 -1.07 4.75
CA VAL A 10 -5.33 -0.75 5.94
C VAL A 10 -4.67 -2.03 6.44
N ALA A 11 -3.34 -2.03 6.54
CA ALA A 11 -2.57 -3.19 6.96
C ALA A 11 -1.58 -2.85 8.07
N THR A 12 -1.39 -3.81 8.98
CA THR A 12 -0.26 -3.84 9.92
C THR A 12 0.63 -4.98 9.48
N VAL A 13 1.94 -4.74 9.41
CA VAL A 13 2.92 -5.74 8.97
C VAL A 13 3.98 -5.93 10.04
N ASP A 14 4.41 -7.16 10.27
CA ASP A 14 5.48 -7.49 11.21
C ASP A 14 6.86 -7.59 10.51
N ASN A 15 6.85 -7.80 9.19
CA ASN A 15 8.05 -7.80 8.34
C ASN A 15 7.88 -6.81 7.16
N PRO A 16 8.88 -5.97 6.85
CA PRO A 16 8.84 -5.07 5.70
C PRO A 16 8.49 -5.73 4.36
N THR A 17 8.95 -6.97 4.12
CA THR A 17 8.72 -7.68 2.87
C THR A 17 7.26 -8.07 2.65
N ASP A 18 6.49 -8.19 3.73
CA ASP A 18 5.06 -8.49 3.66
C ASP A 18 4.31 -7.31 3.03
N GLY A 19 4.74 -6.08 3.35
CA GLY A 19 4.20 -4.86 2.77
C GLY A 19 4.40 -4.80 1.25
N VAL A 20 5.58 -5.20 0.77
CA VAL A 20 5.88 -5.28 -0.67
C VAL A 20 5.00 -6.32 -1.35
N SER A 21 4.90 -7.51 -0.77
CA SER A 21 4.08 -8.61 -1.30
C SER A 21 2.61 -8.22 -1.41
N LEU A 22 2.08 -7.58 -0.37
CA LEU A 22 0.73 -7.03 -0.35
C LEU A 22 0.52 -5.96 -1.43
N ALA A 23 1.43 -4.98 -1.54
CA ALA A 23 1.32 -3.92 -2.53
C ALA A 23 1.29 -4.47 -3.98
N ARG A 24 2.11 -5.49 -4.28
CA ARG A 24 2.06 -6.17 -5.60
C ARG A 24 0.73 -6.88 -5.83
N ALA A 25 0.20 -7.58 -4.82
CA ALA A 25 -1.09 -8.25 -4.92
C ALA A 25 -2.24 -7.25 -5.17
N LEU A 26 -2.22 -6.10 -4.49
CA LEU A 26 -3.21 -5.03 -4.70
C LEU A 26 -3.14 -4.44 -6.11
N GLN A 27 -1.93 -4.31 -6.68
CA GLN A 27 -1.76 -3.87 -8.05
C GLN A 27 -2.41 -4.82 -9.07
N VAL A 28 -2.25 -6.14 -8.88
CA VAL A 28 -2.94 -7.15 -9.71
C VAL A 28 -4.46 -7.09 -9.53
N ALA A 29 -4.93 -6.79 -8.32
CA ALA A 29 -6.36 -6.67 -8.00
C ALA A 29 -7.00 -5.34 -8.45
N GLY A 30 -6.22 -4.39 -8.99
CA GLY A 30 -6.72 -3.06 -9.36
C GLY A 30 -7.05 -2.16 -8.16
N ILE A 31 -6.46 -2.44 -6.99
CA ILE A 31 -6.60 -1.63 -5.79
C ILE A 31 -5.40 -0.67 -5.71
N HIS A 32 -5.68 0.61 -5.51
CA HIS A 32 -4.67 1.67 -5.65
C HIS A 32 -4.23 2.31 -4.32
N PHE A 33 -4.98 2.07 -3.24
CA PHE A 33 -4.74 2.71 -1.94
C PHE A 33 -4.39 1.67 -0.88
N LEU A 34 -3.18 1.81 -0.33
CA LEU A 34 -2.67 1.02 0.78
C LEU A 34 -2.24 1.97 1.91
N GLU A 35 -2.73 1.74 3.11
CA GLU A 35 -2.26 2.39 4.32
C GLU A 35 -1.52 1.36 5.17
N ILE A 36 -0.24 1.64 5.46
CA ILE A 36 0.53 0.85 6.42
C ILE A 36 0.44 1.57 7.76
N THR A 37 -0.07 0.88 8.78
CA THR A 37 -0.09 1.43 10.13
C THR A 37 1.31 1.40 10.74
N LEU A 38 1.62 2.40 11.58
CA LEU A 38 2.87 2.44 12.32
C LEU A 38 2.74 1.77 13.71
N ARG A 39 1.99 0.67 13.79
CA ARG A 39 1.80 -0.11 15.03
C ARG A 39 2.97 -1.05 15.33
N THR A 40 3.87 -1.23 14.36
CA THR A 40 5.07 -2.07 14.46
C THR A 40 6.29 -1.28 14.01
N ASN A 41 7.49 -1.72 14.43
CA ASN A 41 8.75 -1.15 13.96
C ASN A 41 8.96 -1.38 12.44
N ALA A 42 8.35 -2.42 11.88
CA ALA A 42 8.45 -2.77 10.47
C ALA A 42 7.65 -1.84 9.55
N GLY A 43 6.63 -1.13 10.05
CA GLY A 43 5.71 -0.36 9.22
C GLY A 43 6.40 0.72 8.37
N LEU A 44 7.36 1.46 8.94
CA LEU A 44 8.05 2.52 8.19
C LEU A 44 8.97 1.94 7.12
N GLU A 45 9.72 0.88 7.45
CA GLU A 45 10.62 0.20 6.51
C GLU A 45 9.82 -0.46 5.37
N ALA A 46 8.66 -1.03 5.67
CA ALA A 46 7.74 -1.56 4.66
C ALA A 46 7.35 -0.50 3.63
N ILE A 47 7.00 0.72 4.08
CA ILE A 47 6.68 1.83 3.17
C ILE A 47 7.86 2.20 2.30
N HIS A 48 9.07 2.24 2.87
CA HIS A 48 10.29 2.52 2.10
C HIS A 48 10.56 1.45 1.04
N GLN A 49 10.43 0.18 1.39
CA GLN A 49 10.61 -0.94 0.45
C GLN A 49 9.53 -0.92 -0.64
N ILE A 50 8.26 -0.72 -0.30
CA ILE A 50 7.17 -0.60 -1.28
C ILE A 50 7.50 0.48 -2.31
N ARG A 51 7.92 1.68 -1.86
CA ARG A 51 8.28 2.79 -2.75
C ARG A 51 9.46 2.48 -3.66
N ARG A 52 10.41 1.66 -3.20
CA ARG A 52 11.60 1.28 -3.98
C ARG A 52 11.30 0.16 -4.98
N GLU A 53 10.50 -0.82 -4.58
CA GLU A 53 10.37 -2.10 -5.27
C GLU A 53 9.12 -2.21 -6.14
N VAL A 54 8.07 -1.45 -5.83
CA VAL A 54 6.79 -1.48 -6.52
C VAL A 54 6.68 -0.21 -7.38
N SER A 55 7.41 -0.20 -8.50
CA SER A 55 7.22 0.76 -9.57
C SER A 55 6.31 0.16 -10.65
N GLY A 56 5.18 0.82 -10.96
CA GLY A 56 4.22 0.32 -11.96
C GLY A 56 3.37 1.43 -12.60
N PRO A 57 2.78 1.18 -13.80
CA PRO A 57 2.22 2.23 -14.66
C PRO A 57 1.03 2.96 -14.05
N VAL A 58 1.08 4.28 -14.16
CA VAL A 58 0.07 5.24 -13.68
C VAL A 58 -1.05 5.35 -14.71
N HIS A 59 -1.93 4.35 -14.81
CA HIS A 59 -3.21 4.56 -15.47
C HIS A 59 -4.23 4.95 -14.39
N GLY A 60 -4.36 6.25 -14.14
CA GLY A 60 -5.50 6.85 -13.43
C GLY A 60 -5.44 6.97 -11.90
N GLY A 61 -4.50 6.32 -11.21
CA GLY A 61 -4.36 6.45 -9.75
C GLY A 61 -2.93 6.19 -9.29
N ARG A 62 -2.34 7.13 -8.54
CA ARG A 62 -1.00 6.95 -7.97
C ARG A 62 -1.09 5.83 -6.92
N HIS A 63 -0.34 4.73 -7.07
CA HIS A 63 -0.16 3.77 -5.98
C HIS A 63 0.46 4.53 -4.80
N PHE A 64 -0.25 4.61 -3.67
CA PHE A 64 0.23 5.36 -2.52
C PHE A 64 0.15 4.48 -1.28
N ALA A 65 1.32 4.13 -0.75
CA ALA A 65 1.46 3.63 0.61
C ALA A 65 1.53 4.84 1.55
N LEU A 66 0.47 5.10 2.31
CA LEU A 66 0.45 6.16 3.34
C LEU A 66 0.80 5.57 4.71
N ALA A 67 1.59 6.31 5.49
CA ALA A 67 1.76 6.02 6.91
C ALA A 67 0.64 6.70 7.72
N ARG A 68 -0.06 5.94 8.55
CA ARG A 68 -0.94 6.51 9.58
C ARG A 68 -0.52 6.04 10.96
N ARG A 69 -0.30 6.99 11.87
CA ARG A 69 -0.33 6.69 13.31
C ARG A 69 -1.80 6.69 13.72
N GLY A 70 -2.30 5.51 14.06
CA GLY A 70 -3.56 5.39 14.79
C GLY A 70 -3.43 5.98 16.18
#